data_AF-A0A1H0TQ71-F1
#
_entry.id   AF-A0A1H0TQ71-F1
#
_cell.length_a   1.000
_cell.length_b   1.000
_cell.length_c   1.000
_cell.angle_alpha   90.00
_cell.angle_beta   90.00
_cell.angle_gamma   90.00
#
_symmetry.space_group_name_H-M   'P 1'
#
loop_
_entity.id
_entity.type
_entity.pdbx_description
1 polymer ?
#
loop_
_entity_poly.entity_id
_entity_poly.type
_entity_poly.pdbx_seq_one_letter_code
_entity_poly.pdbx_strand_id
1 'polypeptide(L)'
;MSYPRGRLAEVPTPASPGRDGTAGPGRDGTAGPGRDGTAGPGRDGTAPAGWPEEVRPPGAPDWERTAVAWLYDLVPPEYRTHEVLRRYPVLLARFAADHVAAGLEAARAGWRTVRVELADELPPEAMEAAMAAYEREGTRLAAAARAVGLVGGALRGERWAPRL
;
A
#
# COMPACT_ATOMS: atom_id res chain seq x y z
N MET A 1 -32.97 32.57 -19.31
CA MET A 1 -33.17 31.16 -19.70
C MET A 1 -33.70 30.42 -18.48
N SER A 2 -35.00 30.14 -18.50
CA SER A 2 -35.82 29.77 -17.35
C SER A 2 -36.23 28.30 -17.51
N TYR A 3 -36.01 27.47 -16.50
CA TYR A 3 -36.52 26.09 -16.47
C TYR A 3 -37.62 25.99 -15.40
N PRO A 4 -38.85 25.59 -15.76
CA PRO A 4 -39.91 25.33 -14.80
C PRO A 4 -39.78 23.90 -14.26
N ARG A 5 -39.79 23.73 -12.93
CA ARG A 5 -40.07 22.43 -12.29
C ARG A 5 -41.35 22.56 -11.46
N GLY A 6 -42.46 22.17 -12.08
CA GLY A 6 -43.60 21.66 -11.33
C GLY A 6 -43.46 20.14 -11.19
N ARG A 7 -43.76 19.61 -10.00
CA ARG A 7 -44.86 18.65 -9.77
C ARG A 7 -44.76 18.01 -8.38
N LEU A 8 -45.88 18.18 -7.68
CA LEU A 8 -46.42 17.53 -6.49
C LEU A 8 -46.17 16.01 -6.37
N ALA A 9 -46.01 15.53 -5.13
CA ALA A 9 -46.83 14.45 -4.56
C ALA A 9 -46.50 14.27 -3.06
N GLU A 10 -47.36 14.80 -2.19
CA GLU A 10 -47.49 14.35 -0.80
C GLU A 10 -47.99 12.90 -0.77
N VAL A 11 -47.39 12.09 0.09
CA VAL A 11 -47.80 10.71 0.37
C VAL A 11 -48.59 10.69 1.68
N PRO A 12 -49.88 10.32 1.69
CA PRO A 12 -50.63 10.18 2.94
C PRO A 12 -50.37 8.83 3.60
N THR A 13 -50.04 8.90 4.90
CA THR A 13 -50.00 7.79 5.86
C THR A 13 -51.41 7.30 6.21
N PRO A 14 -51.65 5.97 6.24
CA PRO A 14 -52.75 5.41 7.03
C PRO A 14 -52.24 4.78 8.33
N ALA A 15 -52.74 5.31 9.45
CA ALA A 15 -52.69 4.67 10.76
C ALA A 15 -53.58 3.42 10.78
N SER A 16 -53.10 2.33 11.36
CA SER A 16 -53.92 1.16 11.72
C SER A 16 -54.07 1.05 13.24
N PRO A 17 -55.28 0.82 13.77
CA PRO A 17 -55.52 0.71 15.21
C PRO A 17 -55.53 -0.74 15.71
N GLY A 18 -54.93 -0.92 16.89
CA GLY A 18 -55.42 -1.73 18.01
C GLY A 18 -55.53 -3.25 17.88
N ARG A 19 -54.87 -3.97 18.80
CA ARG A 19 -55.55 -4.98 19.65
C ARG A 19 -54.70 -5.40 20.83
N ASP A 20 -55.30 -5.27 22.01
CA ASP A 20 -54.90 -5.85 23.28
C ASP A 20 -54.96 -7.39 23.24
N GLY A 21 -53.98 -8.03 23.89
CA GLY A 21 -53.95 -9.46 24.15
C GLY A 21 -53.04 -9.75 25.35
N THR A 22 -53.64 -10.28 26.41
CA THR A 22 -53.13 -10.47 27.77
C THR A 22 -52.13 -11.61 27.97
N ALA A 23 -51.44 -11.55 29.11
CA ALA A 23 -50.29 -12.31 29.60
C ALA A 23 -50.42 -13.85 29.76
N GLY A 24 -49.24 -14.51 29.82
CA GLY A 24 -48.99 -15.83 30.42
C GLY A 24 -47.48 -16.18 30.45
N PRO A 25 -46.87 -16.64 31.58
CA PRO A 25 -45.42 -16.66 31.78
C PRO A 25 -44.74 -18.05 31.65
N GLY A 26 -43.41 -18.08 31.44
CA GLY A 26 -42.55 -19.29 31.56
C GLY A 26 -41.20 -19.15 30.85
N ARG A 27 -40.15 -18.64 31.51
CA ARG A 27 -39.00 -19.35 32.12
C ARG A 27 -37.79 -19.62 31.19
N ASP A 28 -36.68 -19.04 31.65
CA ASP A 28 -35.30 -19.54 31.72
C ASP A 28 -34.42 -19.67 30.47
N GLY A 29 -33.51 -18.69 30.34
CA GLY A 29 -32.08 -18.99 30.40
C GLY A 29 -31.27 -18.71 29.12
N THR A 30 -30.56 -17.57 29.06
CA THR A 30 -29.08 -17.53 28.91
C THR A 30 -28.53 -16.10 28.82
N ALA A 31 -27.52 -15.85 29.66
CA ALA A 31 -26.38 -14.92 29.56
C ALA A 31 -26.46 -13.62 28.72
N GLY A 32 -26.29 -12.46 29.37
CA GLY A 32 -25.72 -11.25 28.75
C GLY A 32 -24.17 -11.26 28.80
N PRO A 33 -23.46 -10.12 28.59
CA PRO A 33 -23.81 -8.87 27.91
C PRO A 33 -22.83 -8.58 26.75
N GLY A 34 -23.22 -7.79 25.76
CA GLY A 34 -22.32 -7.51 24.63
C GLY A 34 -22.76 -6.33 23.80
N ARG A 35 -22.64 -5.16 24.40
CA ARG A 35 -22.59 -3.81 23.81
C ARG A 35 -22.54 -3.83 22.28
N ASP A 36 -23.54 -3.21 21.67
CA ASP A 36 -23.51 -2.79 20.28
C ASP A 36 -22.18 -2.09 20.00
N GLY A 37 -21.27 -2.87 19.40
CA GLY A 37 -20.02 -2.37 18.86
C GLY A 37 -20.38 -1.48 17.69
N THR A 38 -20.48 -0.19 17.99
CA THR A 38 -20.18 0.93 17.10
C THR A 38 -19.34 0.49 15.90
N ALA A 39 -19.87 0.78 14.71
CA ALA A 39 -19.18 0.67 13.44
C ALA A 39 -17.70 1.11 13.55
N GLY A 40 -16.78 0.17 13.33
CA GLY A 40 -15.35 0.42 13.18
C GLY A 40 -14.94 0.47 11.71
N PRO A 41 -13.93 1.28 11.33
CA PRO A 41 -13.64 1.68 9.95
C PRO A 41 -12.91 0.59 9.13
N GLY A 42 -12.93 0.75 7.81
CA GLY A 42 -12.60 -0.25 6.78
C GLY A 42 -11.34 -1.10 7.03
N ARG A 43 -11.56 -2.42 7.00
CA ARG A 43 -10.51 -3.44 6.95
C ARG A 43 -10.34 -3.92 5.51
N ASP A 44 -9.76 -3.08 4.66
CA ASP A 44 -9.36 -3.54 3.33
C ASP A 44 -7.88 -3.94 3.40
N GLY A 45 -7.64 -5.06 4.09
CA GLY A 45 -6.31 -5.63 4.37
C GLY A 45 -5.66 -6.36 3.19
N THR A 46 -5.99 -5.98 1.96
CA THR A 46 -5.43 -6.57 0.74
C THR A 46 -4.38 -5.65 0.14
N ALA A 47 -3.15 -6.14 0.06
CA ALA A 47 -2.06 -5.43 -0.60
C ALA A 47 -2.29 -5.37 -2.13
N PRO A 48 -1.98 -4.24 -2.80
CA PRO A 48 -2.08 -4.14 -4.25
C PRO A 48 -1.07 -5.07 -4.94
N ALA A 49 -1.33 -5.43 -6.20
CA ALA A 49 -0.38 -6.22 -6.98
C ALA A 49 0.98 -5.49 -7.11
N GLY A 50 2.07 -6.20 -6.83
CA GLY A 50 3.42 -5.61 -6.81
C GLY A 50 3.79 -4.91 -5.49
N TRP A 51 2.97 -5.05 -4.45
CA TRP A 51 3.32 -4.64 -3.09
C TRP A 51 4.48 -5.48 -2.53
N PRO A 52 5.45 -4.86 -1.82
CA PRO A 52 6.58 -5.60 -1.27
C PRO A 52 6.15 -6.52 -0.12
N GLU A 53 6.66 -7.75 -0.11
CA GLU A 53 6.29 -8.79 0.86
C GLU A 53 6.67 -8.43 2.30
N GLU A 54 7.72 -7.61 2.46
CA GLU A 54 8.25 -7.17 3.74
C GLU A 54 7.37 -6.09 4.40
N VAL A 55 6.46 -5.46 3.64
CA VAL A 55 5.61 -4.38 4.13
C VAL A 55 4.20 -4.91 4.33
N ARG A 56 3.63 -4.67 5.51
CA ARG A 56 2.24 -5.06 5.77
C ARG A 56 1.28 -4.30 4.83
N PRO A 57 0.10 -4.88 4.52
CA PRO A 57 -0.88 -4.22 3.66
C PRO A 57 -1.26 -2.81 4.16
N PRO A 58 -1.56 -1.86 3.26
CA PRO A 58 -2.03 -0.53 3.63
C PRO A 58 -3.20 -0.60 4.63
N GLY A 59 -3.16 0.23 5.68
CA GLY A 59 -4.22 0.27 6.69
C GLY A 59 -4.19 -0.86 7.72
N ALA A 60 -3.34 -1.90 7.56
CA ALA A 60 -3.14 -2.91 8.59
C ALA A 60 -2.42 -2.32 9.83
N PRO A 61 -2.63 -2.85 11.05
CA PRO A 61 -1.85 -2.40 12.21
C PRO A 61 -0.34 -2.45 11.94
N ASP A 62 0.37 -1.40 12.38
CA ASP A 62 1.81 -1.22 12.19
C ASP A 62 2.32 -1.15 10.74
N TRP A 63 1.44 -1.00 9.73
CA TRP A 63 1.87 -1.01 8.33
C TRP A 63 2.88 0.09 8.00
N GLU A 64 2.66 1.30 8.50
CA GLU A 64 3.58 2.44 8.32
C GLU A 64 4.96 2.16 8.91
N ARG A 65 5.01 1.47 10.08
CA ARG A 65 6.28 1.10 10.71
C ARG A 65 7.07 0.14 9.84
N THR A 66 6.42 -0.88 9.27
CA THR A 66 7.07 -1.82 8.34
C THR A 66 7.46 -1.14 7.03
N ALA A 67 6.65 -0.20 6.52
CA ALA A 67 6.96 0.57 5.32
C ALA A 67 8.20 1.45 5.52
N VAL A 68 8.28 2.17 6.65
CA VAL A 68 9.43 3.01 6.98
C VAL A 68 10.71 2.20 7.11
N ALA A 69 10.66 1.04 7.79
CA ALA A 69 11.81 0.15 7.92
C ALA A 69 12.31 -0.31 6.53
N TRP A 70 11.41 -0.81 5.70
CA TRP A 70 11.72 -1.25 4.34
C TRP A 70 12.27 -0.12 3.45
N LEU A 71 11.69 1.08 3.51
CA LEU A 71 12.21 2.24 2.76
C LEU A 71 13.63 2.62 3.19
N TYR A 72 13.96 2.50 4.48
CA TYR A 72 15.32 2.74 4.97
C TYR A 72 16.35 1.72 4.51
N ASP A 73 15.91 0.53 4.10
CA ASP A 73 16.79 -0.50 3.54
C ASP A 73 17.12 -0.22 2.06
N LEU A 74 16.41 0.70 1.41
CA LEU A 74 16.61 1.10 0.02
C LEU A 74 17.47 2.37 -0.15
N VAL A 75 17.83 3.03 0.95
CA VAL A 75 18.61 4.27 0.94
C VAL A 75 19.90 4.11 1.75
N PRO A 76 20.91 4.99 1.55
CA PRO A 76 22.13 4.97 2.33
C PRO A 76 21.85 5.00 3.84
N PRO A 77 22.59 4.20 4.65
CA PRO A 77 22.30 4.05 6.07
C PRO A 77 22.39 5.36 6.86
N GLU A 78 23.19 6.32 6.39
CA GLU A 78 23.39 7.66 6.97
C GLU A 78 22.07 8.44 7.09
N TYR A 79 21.11 8.17 6.21
CA TYR A 79 19.80 8.83 6.23
C TYR A 79 18.97 8.50 7.47
N ARG A 80 19.31 7.44 8.19
CA ARG A 80 18.73 7.16 9.51
C ARG A 80 19.09 8.22 10.55
N THR A 81 20.07 9.08 10.32
CA THR A 81 20.41 10.20 11.24
C THR A 81 19.49 11.41 11.04
N HIS A 82 18.88 11.57 9.87
CA HIS A 82 18.05 12.73 9.54
C HIS A 82 16.65 12.62 10.16
N GLU A 83 16.36 13.45 11.17
CA GLU A 83 15.07 13.46 11.86
C GLU A 83 13.88 13.78 10.95
N VAL A 84 14.09 14.64 9.93
CA VAL A 84 13.05 14.98 8.95
C VAL A 84 12.52 13.75 8.22
N LEU A 85 13.38 12.76 7.91
CA LEU A 85 12.95 11.55 7.22
C LEU A 85 12.16 10.60 8.13
N ARG A 86 12.45 10.60 9.43
CA ARG A 86 11.63 9.89 10.43
C ARG A 86 10.28 10.56 10.64
N ARG A 87 10.26 11.89 10.65
CA ARG A 87 9.04 12.69 10.88
C ARG A 87 8.10 12.69 9.68
N TYR A 88 8.65 12.59 8.46
CA TYR A 88 7.90 12.67 7.21
C TYR A 88 8.20 11.46 6.30
N PRO A 89 7.54 10.29 6.51
CA PRO A 89 7.74 9.08 5.70
C PRO A 89 7.51 9.27 4.20
N VAL A 90 6.66 10.21 3.79
CA VAL A 90 6.43 10.55 2.37
C VAL A 90 7.71 11.10 1.72
N LEU A 91 8.51 11.88 2.45
CA LEU A 91 9.80 12.37 1.97
C LEU A 91 10.82 11.23 1.87
N LEU A 92 10.82 10.30 2.83
CA LEU A 92 11.65 9.10 2.77
C LEU A 92 11.32 8.25 1.53
N ALA A 93 10.02 8.08 1.20
CA ALA A 93 9.59 7.37 0.00
C ALA A 93 10.08 8.07 -1.29
N ARG A 94 10.07 9.41 -1.33
CA ARG A 94 10.63 10.19 -2.45
C ARG A 94 12.13 9.92 -2.62
N PHE A 95 12.88 9.88 -1.52
CA PHE A 95 14.33 9.60 -1.54
C PHE A 95 14.63 8.15 -1.94
N ALA A 96 13.89 7.18 -1.42
CA ALA A 96 14.02 5.79 -1.83
C ALA A 96 13.76 5.62 -3.34
N ALA A 97 12.76 6.33 -3.89
CA ALA A 97 12.48 6.30 -5.31
C ALA A 97 13.68 6.82 -6.14
N ASP A 98 14.32 7.91 -5.72
CA ASP A 98 15.51 8.43 -6.40
C ASP A 98 16.68 7.45 -6.36
N HIS A 99 16.94 6.82 -5.21
CA HIS A 99 18.06 5.88 -5.07
C HIS A 99 17.85 4.61 -5.89
N VAL A 100 16.65 4.05 -5.86
CA VAL A 100 16.32 2.87 -6.66
C VAL A 100 16.35 3.20 -8.15
N ALA A 101 15.86 4.37 -8.57
CA ALA A 101 15.94 4.81 -9.96
C ALA A 101 17.40 5.00 -10.41
N ALA A 102 18.23 5.65 -9.60
CA ALA A 102 19.65 5.84 -9.89
C ALA A 102 20.38 4.50 -9.98
N GLY A 103 20.12 3.57 -9.05
CA GLY A 103 20.67 2.22 -9.10
C GLY A 103 20.24 1.46 -10.35
N LEU A 104 18.96 1.57 -10.74
CA LEU A 104 18.45 0.90 -11.94
C LEU A 104 19.13 1.42 -13.20
N GLU A 105 19.32 2.73 -13.32
CA GLU A 105 20.05 3.32 -14.43
C GLU A 105 21.53 2.93 -14.41
N ALA A 106 22.16 2.87 -13.24
CA ALA A 106 23.53 2.37 -13.10
C ALA A 106 23.65 0.91 -13.56
N ALA A 107 22.73 0.02 -13.17
CA ALA A 107 22.73 -1.37 -13.59
C ALA A 107 22.57 -1.52 -15.11
N ARG A 108 21.68 -0.72 -15.70
CA ARG A 108 21.46 -0.68 -17.16
C ARG A 108 22.65 -0.13 -17.92
N ALA A 109 23.31 0.90 -17.39
CA ALA A 109 24.53 1.46 -17.97
C ALA A 109 25.65 0.42 -17.92
N GLY A 110 25.91 -0.15 -16.74
CA GLY A 110 26.92 -1.18 -16.54
C GLY A 110 26.74 -2.39 -17.45
N TRP A 111 25.51 -2.90 -17.61
CA TRP A 111 25.26 -4.01 -18.55
C TRP A 111 25.62 -3.66 -20.00
N ARG A 112 25.39 -2.42 -20.44
CA ARG A 112 25.68 -1.97 -21.81
C ARG A 112 27.16 -1.74 -22.05
N THR A 113 27.94 -1.38 -21.03
CA THR A 113 29.33 -0.95 -21.18
C THR A 113 30.34 -1.98 -20.71
N VAL A 114 30.01 -2.86 -19.76
CA VAL A 114 30.96 -3.76 -19.07
C VAL A 114 31.80 -4.60 -20.03
N ARG A 115 31.20 -5.13 -21.11
CA ARG A 115 31.94 -5.92 -22.11
C ARG A 115 33.01 -5.09 -22.82
N VAL A 116 32.71 -3.84 -23.17
CA VAL A 116 33.64 -2.97 -23.89
C VAL A 116 34.72 -2.44 -22.95
N GLU A 117 34.33 -2.10 -21.72
CA GLU A 117 35.24 -1.48 -20.75
C GLU A 117 36.20 -2.48 -20.11
N LEU A 118 35.80 -3.75 -19.93
CA LEU A 118 36.57 -4.74 -19.16
C LEU A 118 36.92 -6.03 -19.93
N ALA A 119 36.76 -6.08 -21.26
CA ALA A 119 37.06 -7.28 -22.06
C ALA A 119 38.50 -7.78 -21.89
N ASP A 120 39.47 -6.87 -21.80
CA ASP A 120 40.89 -7.22 -21.69
C ASP A 120 41.32 -7.56 -20.26
N GLU A 121 40.47 -7.26 -19.27
CA GLU A 121 40.76 -7.43 -17.84
C GLU A 121 40.12 -8.69 -17.24
N LEU A 122 39.05 -9.21 -17.88
CA LEU A 122 38.24 -10.30 -17.32
C LEU A 122 38.21 -11.53 -18.25
N PRO A 123 38.31 -12.75 -17.70
CA PRO A 123 38.06 -13.95 -18.46
C PRO A 123 36.58 -14.04 -18.88
N PRO A 124 36.25 -14.78 -19.97
CA PRO A 124 34.88 -14.87 -20.49
C PRO A 124 33.85 -15.31 -19.44
N GLU A 125 34.21 -16.26 -18.57
CA GLU A 125 33.31 -16.76 -17.53
C GLU A 125 32.97 -15.69 -16.49
N ALA A 126 33.94 -14.83 -16.15
CA ALA A 126 33.72 -13.71 -15.24
C ALA A 126 32.87 -12.61 -15.90
N MET A 127 33.06 -12.37 -17.20
CA MET A 127 32.25 -11.43 -17.97
C MET A 127 30.77 -11.86 -18.00
N GLU A 128 30.50 -13.13 -18.29
CA GLU A 128 29.12 -13.66 -18.28
C GLU A 128 28.50 -13.57 -16.88
N ALA A 129 29.27 -13.87 -15.82
CA ALA A 129 28.81 -13.72 -14.44
C ALA A 129 28.47 -12.26 -14.08
N ALA A 130 29.28 -11.30 -14.53
CA ALA A 130 29.06 -9.87 -14.32
C ALA A 130 27.80 -9.37 -15.05
N MET A 131 27.61 -9.76 -16.31
CA MET A 131 26.39 -9.42 -17.04
C MET A 131 25.13 -9.98 -16.39
N ALA A 132 25.17 -11.26 -15.99
CA ALA A 132 24.07 -11.87 -15.26
C ALA A 132 23.80 -11.18 -13.91
N ALA A 133 24.83 -10.65 -13.25
CA ALA A 133 24.66 -9.86 -12.03
C ALA A 133 23.92 -8.53 -12.31
N TYR A 134 24.30 -7.80 -13.36
CA TYR A 134 23.60 -6.58 -13.76
C TYR A 134 22.14 -6.84 -14.15
N GLU A 135 21.84 -7.95 -14.85
CA GLU A 135 20.47 -8.30 -15.22
C GLU A 135 19.59 -8.61 -14.01
N ARG A 136 20.11 -9.43 -13.07
CA ARG A 136 19.42 -9.72 -11.81
C ARG A 136 19.18 -8.45 -11.01
N GLU A 137 20.19 -7.60 -10.91
CA GLU A 137 20.10 -6.37 -10.14
C GLU A 137 19.13 -5.36 -10.78
N GLY A 138 19.18 -5.20 -12.11
CA GLY A 138 18.22 -4.37 -12.83
C GLY A 138 16.78 -4.85 -12.67
N THR A 139 16.55 -6.18 -12.67
CA THR A 139 15.23 -6.76 -12.43
C THR A 139 14.75 -6.47 -11.01
N ARG A 140 15.61 -6.68 -10.01
CA ARG A 140 15.33 -6.40 -8.60
C ARG A 140 14.99 -4.93 -8.38
N LEU A 141 15.80 -4.01 -8.90
CA LEU A 141 15.61 -2.57 -8.76
C LEU A 141 14.36 -2.07 -9.52
N ALA A 142 14.05 -2.63 -10.68
CA ALA A 142 12.82 -2.31 -11.39
C ALA A 142 11.56 -2.73 -10.59
N ALA A 143 11.61 -3.87 -9.90
CA ALA A 143 10.54 -4.31 -9.00
C ALA A 143 10.43 -3.39 -7.78
N ALA A 144 11.56 -3.07 -7.15
CA ALA A 144 11.62 -2.14 -6.02
C ALA A 144 11.07 -0.75 -6.40
N ALA A 145 11.38 -0.23 -7.58
CA ALA A 145 10.90 1.09 -8.02
C ALA A 145 9.36 1.13 -8.09
N ARG A 146 8.74 0.07 -8.61
CA ARG A 146 7.28 -0.06 -8.64
C ARG A 146 6.70 -0.16 -7.22
N ALA A 147 7.30 -1.00 -6.38
CA ALA A 147 6.90 -1.17 -4.98
C ALA A 147 6.99 0.14 -4.19
N VAL A 148 8.06 0.92 -4.36
CA VAL A 148 8.24 2.24 -3.72
C VAL A 148 7.15 3.21 -4.16
N GLY A 149 6.78 3.19 -5.44
CA GLY A 149 5.65 3.98 -5.96
C GLY A 149 4.34 3.67 -5.25
N LEU A 150 4.02 2.38 -5.06
CA LEU A 150 2.82 1.93 -4.35
C LEU A 150 2.84 2.32 -2.87
N VAL A 151 3.95 2.04 -2.17
CA VAL A 151 4.11 2.40 -0.75
C VAL A 151 4.03 3.91 -0.55
N GLY A 152 4.69 4.68 -1.42
CA GLY A 152 4.67 6.14 -1.40
C GLY A 152 3.27 6.71 -1.62
N GLY A 153 2.46 6.10 -2.50
CA GLY A 153 1.07 6.50 -2.68
C GLY A 153 0.19 6.13 -1.49
N ALA A 154 0.38 4.95 -0.89
CA ALA A 154 -0.33 4.56 0.33
C ALA A 154 -0.05 5.53 1.49
N LEU A 155 1.21 5.96 1.65
CA LEU A 155 1.61 6.96 2.66
C LEU A 155 0.99 8.34 2.41
N ARG A 156 0.59 8.66 1.18
CA ARG A 156 -0.18 9.88 0.84
C ARG A 156 -1.69 9.70 1.03
N GLY A 157 -2.15 8.51 1.42
CA GLY A 157 -3.56 8.18 1.59
C GLY A 157 -4.28 7.73 0.29
N GLU A 158 -3.54 7.36 -0.76
CA GLU A 158 -4.13 6.76 -1.96
C GLU A 158 -4.77 5.40 -1.62
N ARG A 159 -6.02 5.19 -2.03
CA ARG A 159 -6.76 3.93 -1.82
C ARG A 159 -6.75 3.10 -3.09
N TRP A 160 -6.34 1.84 -3.00
CA TRP A 160 -6.40 0.88 -4.12
C TRP A 160 -7.63 -0.02 -3.99
N ALA A 161 -8.43 -0.08 -5.06
CA ALA A 161 -9.49 -1.07 -5.19
C ALA A 161 -8.89 -2.41 -5.69
N PRO A 162 -9.25 -3.55 -5.10
CA PRO A 162 -8.86 -4.87 -5.61
C PRO A 162 -9.39 -5.03 -7.06
N ARG A 163 -8.52 -5.41 -8.00
CA ARG A 163 -9.00 -5.97 -9.26
C ARG A 163 -9.21 -7.46 -9.03
N LEU A 164 -10.48 -7.85 -8.96
CA LEU A 164 -10.94 -9.23 -9.08
C LEU A 164 -10.84 -9.70 -10.53
#